data_AF-A0A8T4MTX8-F1
#
_entry.id   AF-A0A8T4MTX8-F1
#
_cell.length_a   1.000
_cell.length_b   1.000
_cell.length_c   1.000
_cell.angle_alpha   90.00
_cell.angle_beta   90.00
_cell.angle_gamma   90.00
#
_symmetry.space_group_name_H-M   'P 1'
#
loop_
_entity.id
_entity.type
_entity.pdbx_description
1 polymer ?
#
loop_
_entity_poly.entity_id
_entity_poly.type
_entity_poly.pdbx_seq_one_letter_code
_entity_poly.pdbx_strand_id
1 'polypeptide(L)'
;MPDEFQVKYDEFGPELIYAVHDAKVGMRGFLVLDNTALGLGKGGIRMTPSVSIGEVSKLARTMTWKNAIAELPFGGAKAGIILDDRKVSAEQKQKVMAAFARALRPICPSRYVAGPDMNTGEQEMKTFAEANGNWHASTGKPANYCMKFMKHEKGEKCGIPH
;
A
#
# COMPACT_ATOMS: atom_id res chain seq x y z
N MET A 1 13.59 -14.59 -21.15
CA MET A 1 13.45 -13.39 -20.29
C MET A 1 12.86 -13.87 -18.98
N PRO A 2 13.37 -13.47 -17.80
CA PRO A 2 12.82 -13.96 -16.55
C PRO A 2 11.36 -13.47 -16.41
N ASP A 3 10.55 -14.35 -15.83
CA ASP A 3 9.07 -14.39 -15.79
C ASP A 3 8.41 -13.28 -14.93
N GLU A 4 9.09 -12.15 -14.74
CA GLU A 4 8.75 -11.15 -13.71
C GLU A 4 7.50 -10.30 -14.03
N PHE A 5 7.01 -10.36 -15.27
CA PHE A 5 5.82 -9.62 -15.74
C PHE A 5 4.68 -10.54 -16.23
N GLN A 6 4.57 -11.78 -15.72
CA GLN A 6 3.37 -12.59 -15.95
C GLN A 6 2.15 -12.02 -15.21
N VAL A 7 1.58 -10.97 -15.79
CA VAL A 7 0.33 -10.37 -15.36
C VAL A 7 -0.72 -10.69 -16.42
N LYS A 8 -1.82 -11.30 -15.99
CA LYS A 8 -2.97 -11.53 -16.87
C LYS A 8 -3.77 -10.24 -16.93
N TYR A 9 -3.90 -9.67 -18.12
CA TYR A 9 -4.78 -8.54 -18.40
C TYR A 9 -6.09 -9.10 -18.97
N ASP A 10 -7.19 -8.85 -18.28
CA ASP A 10 -8.54 -9.15 -18.74
C ASP A 10 -9.40 -7.88 -18.73
N GLU A 11 -10.67 -8.00 -19.09
CA GLU A 11 -11.60 -6.86 -19.14
C GLU A 11 -11.82 -6.18 -17.79
N PHE A 12 -11.48 -6.83 -16.68
CA PHE A 12 -11.67 -6.31 -15.33
C PHE A 12 -10.42 -5.62 -14.77
N GLY A 13 -9.22 -5.97 -15.27
CA GLY A 13 -7.97 -5.40 -14.79
C GLY A 13 -6.72 -6.26 -15.06
N PRO A 14 -5.57 -5.90 -14.45
CA PRO A 14 -5.42 -4.72 -13.58
C PRO A 14 -5.42 -3.41 -14.37
N GLU A 15 -6.13 -2.40 -13.86
CA GLU A 15 -6.19 -1.03 -14.42
C GLU A 15 -4.84 -0.33 -14.45
N LEU A 16 -4.02 -0.53 -13.41
CA LEU A 16 -2.73 0.16 -13.28
C LEU A 16 -1.74 -0.69 -12.50
N ILE A 17 -0.52 -0.75 -13.03
CA ILE A 17 0.64 -1.29 -12.32
C ILE A 17 1.66 -0.18 -12.19
N TYR A 18 2.07 0.11 -10.96
CA TYR A 18 3.00 1.16 -10.61
C TYR A 18 4.24 0.56 -9.96
N ALA A 19 5.31 0.38 -10.73
CA ALA A 19 6.60 -0.12 -10.25
C ALA A 19 7.49 1.05 -9.81
N VAL A 20 8.12 0.93 -8.64
CA VAL A 20 8.94 1.97 -8.03
C VAL A 20 10.28 1.42 -7.53
N HIS A 21 11.30 2.25 -7.63
CA HIS A 21 12.66 1.94 -7.20
C HIS A 21 13.31 3.17 -6.59
N ASP A 22 13.98 3.00 -5.45
CA ASP A 22 14.86 4.01 -4.85
C ASP A 22 16.24 3.37 -4.60
N ALA A 23 17.19 3.73 -5.47
CA ALA A 23 18.55 3.19 -5.43
C ALA A 23 19.31 3.56 -4.16
N LYS A 24 18.99 4.69 -3.50
CA LYS A 24 19.73 5.15 -2.32
C LYS A 24 19.51 4.26 -1.11
N VAL A 25 18.31 3.68 -1.01
CA VAL A 25 17.93 2.78 0.09
C VAL A 25 17.71 1.34 -0.37
N GLY A 26 17.96 1.04 -1.65
CA GLY A 26 17.75 -0.28 -2.26
C GLY A 26 16.29 -0.73 -2.27
N MET A 27 15.33 0.20 -2.22
CA MET A 27 13.90 -0.13 -2.18
C MET A 27 13.43 -0.49 -3.59
N ARG A 28 12.81 -1.66 -3.73
CA ARG A 28 12.06 -2.07 -4.93
C ARG A 28 10.67 -2.48 -4.52
N GLY A 29 9.66 -1.97 -5.20
CA GLY A 29 8.27 -2.31 -4.90
C GLY A 29 7.35 -2.02 -6.05
N PHE A 30 6.11 -2.47 -5.91
CA PHE A 30 5.08 -2.29 -6.90
C PHE A 30 3.72 -2.19 -6.22
N LEU A 31 2.84 -1.42 -6.86
CA LEU A 31 1.44 -1.28 -6.52
C LEU A 31 0.62 -1.72 -7.74
N VAL A 32 -0.32 -2.62 -7.53
CA VAL A 32 -1.31 -3.02 -8.54
C VAL A 32 -2.68 -2.53 -8.10
N LEU A 33 -3.30 -1.67 -8.90
CA LEU A 33 -4.72 -1.37 -8.82
C LEU A 33 -5.41 -2.31 -9.79
N ASP A 34 -6.25 -3.18 -9.26
CA ASP A 34 -6.97 -4.14 -10.09
C ASP A 34 -8.17 -3.49 -10.75
N ASN A 35 -9.11 -3.00 -9.94
CA ASN A 35 -10.34 -2.38 -10.41
C ASN A 35 -10.82 -1.31 -9.42
N THR A 36 -11.27 -0.15 -9.89
CA THR A 36 -11.72 1.01 -9.10
C THR A 36 -13.16 1.43 -9.38
N ALA A 37 -13.97 0.56 -10.00
CA ALA A 37 -15.35 0.86 -10.36
C ALA A 37 -16.25 1.25 -9.17
N LEU A 38 -16.03 0.64 -8.00
CA LEU A 38 -16.78 0.94 -6.77
C LEU A 38 -16.16 2.05 -5.92
N GLY A 39 -14.99 2.58 -6.31
CA GLY A 39 -14.25 3.58 -5.54
C GLY A 39 -12.74 3.34 -5.60
N LEU A 40 -11.99 4.08 -4.78
CA LEU A 40 -10.53 3.98 -4.73
C LEU A 40 -10.08 2.55 -4.41
N GLY A 41 -8.89 2.18 -4.89
CA GLY A 41 -8.28 0.89 -4.61
C GLY A 41 -7.91 0.77 -3.13
N LYS A 42 -8.38 -0.30 -2.48
CA LYS A 42 -8.02 -0.59 -1.09
C LYS A 42 -7.27 -1.92 -1.00
N GLY A 43 -6.13 -1.91 -0.31
CA GLY A 43 -5.49 -3.14 0.14
C GLY A 43 -4.09 -2.98 0.69
N GLY A 44 -3.56 -4.07 1.25
CA GLY A 44 -2.38 -4.03 2.09
C GLY A 44 -1.04 -4.01 1.34
N ILE A 45 0.04 -3.73 2.07
CA ILE A 45 1.43 -3.79 1.58
C ILE A 45 2.09 -5.08 2.07
N ARG A 46 2.47 -5.98 1.16
CA ARG A 46 3.22 -7.19 1.50
C ARG A 46 4.72 -6.93 1.40
N MET A 47 5.51 -7.37 2.37
CA MET A 47 6.96 -7.19 2.37
C MET A 47 7.68 -8.54 2.51
N THR A 48 8.13 -9.11 1.39
CA THR A 48 8.84 -10.40 1.40
C THR A 48 9.94 -10.40 0.33
N PRO A 49 10.99 -11.24 0.46
CA PRO A 49 12.03 -11.31 -0.56
C PRO A 49 11.56 -11.93 -1.88
N SER A 50 10.43 -12.64 -1.87
CA SER A 50 9.90 -13.40 -3.02
C SER A 50 8.67 -12.77 -3.66
N VAL A 51 8.19 -11.62 -3.15
CA VAL A 51 6.97 -11.00 -3.68
C VAL A 51 7.17 -10.63 -5.14
N SER A 52 6.21 -11.01 -5.99
CA SER A 52 6.24 -10.74 -7.43
C SER A 52 5.02 -9.95 -7.88
N ILE A 53 5.12 -9.27 -9.03
CA ILE A 53 4.01 -8.50 -9.60
C ILE A 53 2.82 -9.43 -9.88
N GLY A 54 3.07 -10.62 -10.45
CA GLY A 54 2.01 -11.60 -10.72
C GLY A 54 1.27 -12.07 -9.46
N GLU A 55 1.96 -12.28 -8.34
CA GLU A 55 1.32 -12.57 -7.05
C GLU A 55 0.47 -11.40 -6.57
N VAL A 56 1.00 -10.18 -6.61
CA VAL A 56 0.29 -8.98 -6.15
C VAL A 56 -0.90 -8.65 -7.04
N SER A 57 -0.84 -8.90 -8.36
CA SER A 57 -1.99 -8.77 -9.26
C SER A 57 -3.12 -9.72 -8.87
N LYS A 58 -2.82 -10.98 -8.58
CA LYS A 58 -3.83 -11.95 -8.09
C LYS A 58 -4.45 -11.49 -6.77
N LEU A 59 -3.63 -11.02 -5.84
CA LEU A 59 -4.11 -10.51 -4.55
C LEU A 59 -4.92 -9.22 -4.68
N ALA A 60 -4.58 -8.33 -5.63
CA ALA A 60 -5.35 -7.12 -5.92
C ALA A 60 -6.74 -7.47 -6.45
N ARG A 61 -6.85 -8.46 -7.36
CA ARG A 61 -8.13 -9.03 -7.81
C ARG A 61 -8.94 -9.61 -6.66
N THR A 62 -8.30 -10.36 -5.76
CA THR A 62 -8.97 -10.86 -4.55
C THR A 62 -9.51 -9.71 -3.69
N MET A 63 -8.79 -8.60 -3.58
CA MET A 63 -9.28 -7.41 -2.86
C MET A 63 -10.49 -6.76 -3.55
N THR A 64 -10.53 -6.73 -4.89
CA THR A 64 -11.71 -6.27 -5.64
C THR A 64 -12.95 -7.08 -5.25
N TRP A 65 -12.86 -8.41 -5.35
CA TRP A 65 -13.97 -9.30 -5.01
C TRP A 65 -14.36 -9.20 -3.54
N LYS A 66 -13.37 -9.16 -2.63
CA LYS A 66 -13.63 -9.07 -1.19
C LYS A 66 -14.42 -7.80 -0.85
N ASN A 67 -14.00 -6.66 -1.41
CA ASN A 67 -14.66 -5.39 -1.12
C ASN A 67 -16.05 -5.33 -1.76
N ALA A 68 -16.21 -5.85 -2.98
CA ALA A 68 -17.51 -5.92 -3.66
C ALA A 68 -18.52 -6.81 -2.92
N ILE A 69 -18.11 -8.01 -2.49
CA ILE A 69 -18.97 -8.95 -1.73
C ILE A 69 -19.35 -8.36 -0.36
N ALA A 70 -18.45 -7.59 0.24
CA ALA A 70 -18.71 -6.90 1.50
C ALA A 70 -19.48 -5.58 1.34
N GLU A 71 -19.95 -5.25 0.13
CA GLU A 71 -20.68 -4.02 -0.20
C GLU A 71 -19.93 -2.74 0.24
N LEU A 72 -18.59 -2.78 0.20
CA LEU A 72 -17.76 -1.64 0.54
C LEU A 72 -17.56 -0.74 -0.68
N PRO A 73 -17.52 0.60 -0.52
CA PRO A 73 -17.30 1.56 -1.61
C PRO A 73 -15.80 1.66 -1.97
N PHE A 74 -15.17 0.50 -2.19
CA PHE A 74 -13.75 0.39 -2.51
C PHE A 74 -13.52 -0.59 -3.65
N GLY A 75 -12.62 -0.21 -4.56
CA GLY A 75 -12.00 -1.11 -5.50
C GLY A 75 -10.92 -2.00 -4.87
N GLY A 76 -10.29 -2.84 -5.68
CA GLY A 76 -9.18 -3.69 -5.25
C GLY A 76 -7.82 -3.13 -5.61
N ALA A 77 -6.92 -3.14 -4.64
CA ALA A 77 -5.51 -2.86 -4.88
C ALA A 77 -4.62 -3.70 -3.96
N LYS A 78 -3.38 -3.90 -4.35
CA LYS A 78 -2.37 -4.55 -3.51
C LYS A 78 -0.99 -4.01 -3.81
N ALA A 79 -0.16 -3.87 -2.79
CA ALA A 79 1.23 -3.49 -2.94
C ALA A 79 2.17 -4.59 -2.44
N GLY A 80 3.37 -4.62 -3.02
CA GLY A 80 4.48 -5.50 -2.67
C GLY A 80 5.79 -4.71 -2.58
N ILE A 81 6.62 -5.01 -1.59
CA ILE A 81 8.00 -4.52 -1.45
C ILE A 81 8.92 -5.74 -1.35
N ILE A 82 9.94 -5.79 -2.21
CA ILE A 82 10.93 -6.86 -2.22
C ILE A 82 11.97 -6.57 -1.12
N LEU A 83 11.76 -7.13 0.07
CA LEU A 83 12.66 -6.99 1.21
C LEU A 83 12.62 -8.23 2.10
N ASP A 84 13.79 -8.72 2.51
CA ASP A 84 13.91 -9.73 3.57
C ASP A 84 14.02 -9.03 4.92
N ASP A 85 12.92 -8.97 5.66
CA ASP A 85 12.83 -8.26 6.93
C ASP A 85 13.71 -8.87 8.04
N ARG A 86 14.10 -10.14 7.90
CA ARG A 86 15.00 -10.85 8.82
C ARG A 86 16.47 -10.46 8.63
N LYS A 87 16.81 -9.88 7.47
CA LYS A 87 18.18 -9.51 7.11
C LYS A 87 18.48 -8.02 7.23
N VAL A 88 17.50 -7.23 7.68
CA VAL A 88 17.63 -5.78 7.81
C VAL A 88 17.27 -5.32 9.21
N SER A 89 17.85 -4.20 9.64
CA SER A 89 17.46 -3.58 10.90
C SER A 89 16.05 -2.99 10.81
N ALA A 90 15.39 -2.84 11.96
CA ALA A 90 14.09 -2.16 12.03
C ALA A 90 14.16 -0.74 11.43
N GLU A 91 15.26 -0.02 11.64
CA GLU A 91 15.48 1.30 11.06
C GLU A 91 15.54 1.26 9.52
N GLN A 92 16.27 0.28 8.96
CA GLN A 92 16.36 0.11 7.52
C GLN A 92 15.00 -0.26 6.92
N LYS A 93 14.22 -1.11 7.59
CA LYS A 93 12.85 -1.44 7.20
C LYS A 93 11.98 -0.18 7.12
N GLN A 94 12.04 0.71 8.11
CA GLN A 94 11.30 1.96 8.07
C GLN A 94 11.81 2.93 6.99
N LYS A 95 13.11 2.98 6.72
CA LYS A 95 13.67 3.77 5.60
C LYS A 95 13.12 3.29 4.25
N VAL A 96 13.05 1.98 4.05
CA VAL A 96 12.45 1.36 2.85
C VAL A 96 10.95 1.68 2.75
N MET A 97 10.19 1.52 3.83
CA MET A 97 8.76 1.85 3.86
C MET A 97 8.52 3.34 3.57
N ALA A 98 9.32 4.23 4.14
CA ALA A 98 9.22 5.66 3.90
C ALA A 98 9.55 6.04 2.44
N ALA A 99 10.54 5.38 1.82
CA ALA A 99 10.85 5.58 0.41
C ALA A 99 9.69 5.13 -0.50
N PHE A 100 9.10 3.97 -0.20
CA PHE A 100 7.93 3.47 -0.93
C PHE A 100 6.74 4.43 -0.80
N ALA A 101 6.47 4.91 0.42
CA ALA A 101 5.39 5.86 0.68
C ALA A 101 5.56 7.20 -0.04
N ARG A 102 6.81 7.72 -0.13
CA ARG A 102 7.13 8.92 -0.92
C ARG A 102 6.89 8.69 -2.41
N ALA A 103 7.27 7.52 -2.92
CA ALA A 103 7.06 7.17 -4.32
C ALA A 103 5.57 7.07 -4.68
N LEU A 104 4.71 6.68 -3.74
CA LEU A 104 3.25 6.61 -3.93
C LEU A 104 2.50 7.91 -3.62
N ARG A 105 3.18 9.03 -3.33
CA ARG A 105 2.52 10.34 -3.13
C ARG A 105 1.58 10.76 -4.26
N PRO A 106 1.90 10.56 -5.55
CA PRO A 106 1.02 10.99 -6.64
C PRO A 106 -0.32 10.23 -6.72
N ILE A 107 -0.42 9.04 -6.10
CA ILE A 107 -1.58 8.15 -6.20
C ILE A 107 -2.37 8.01 -4.89
N CYS A 108 -1.75 8.30 -3.76
CA CYS A 108 -2.38 8.24 -2.44
C CYS A 108 -2.78 9.64 -1.95
N PRO A 109 -3.94 9.81 -1.31
CA PRO A 109 -5.00 8.81 -1.10
C PRO A 109 -6.02 8.73 -2.26
N SER A 110 -5.84 9.50 -3.33
CA SER A 110 -6.86 9.73 -4.35
C SER A 110 -7.31 8.47 -5.10
N ARG A 111 -6.39 7.53 -5.36
CA ARG A 111 -6.71 6.26 -6.04
C ARG A 111 -6.33 5.02 -5.24
N TYR A 112 -5.47 5.14 -4.24
CA TYR A 112 -5.05 4.00 -3.41
C TYR A 112 -4.95 4.38 -1.93
N VAL A 113 -5.48 3.52 -1.06
CA VAL A 113 -5.31 3.60 0.40
C VAL A 113 -4.70 2.31 0.94
N ALA A 114 -3.50 2.43 1.51
CA ALA A 114 -2.72 1.31 2.02
C ALA A 114 -3.32 0.68 3.29
N GLY A 115 -2.87 -0.53 3.62
CA GLY A 115 -3.16 -1.23 4.87
C GLY A 115 -2.03 -2.22 5.19
N PRO A 116 -2.07 -2.89 6.35
CA PRO A 116 -1.09 -3.92 6.68
C PRO A 116 -1.29 -5.18 5.83
N ASP A 117 -0.25 -6.01 5.76
CA ASP A 117 -0.27 -7.39 5.28
C ASP A 117 0.93 -8.14 5.90
N MET A 118 1.32 -9.27 5.34
CA MET A 118 2.49 -10.02 5.73
C MET A 118 3.73 -9.12 5.82
N ASN A 119 4.33 -9.13 7.01
CA ASN A 119 5.51 -8.37 7.42
C ASN A 119 5.33 -6.83 7.40
N THR A 120 4.11 -6.31 7.35
CA THR A 120 3.81 -4.90 7.60
C THR A 120 2.67 -4.76 8.61
N GLY A 121 2.92 -4.02 9.69
CA GLY A 121 1.95 -3.78 10.75
C GLY A 121 1.69 -2.28 10.96
N GLU A 122 1.23 -1.94 12.16
CA GLU A 122 0.83 -0.57 12.48
C GLU A 122 1.99 0.43 12.35
N GLN A 123 3.20 0.03 12.75
CA GLN A 123 4.37 0.91 12.66
C GLN A 123 4.71 1.24 11.21
N GLU A 124 4.66 0.25 10.31
CA GLU A 124 4.84 0.51 8.88
C GLU A 124 3.74 1.41 8.31
N MET A 125 2.48 1.24 8.74
CA MET A 125 1.38 2.10 8.28
C MET A 125 1.49 3.54 8.78
N LYS A 126 2.01 3.72 10.00
CA LYS A 126 2.36 5.04 10.54
C LYS A 126 3.45 5.68 9.68
N THR A 127 4.56 4.98 9.47
CA THR A 127 5.68 5.47 8.63
C THR A 127 5.22 5.76 7.20
N PHE A 128 4.32 4.95 6.66
CA PHE A 128 3.72 5.21 5.35
C PHE A 128 2.94 6.52 5.33
N ALA A 129 2.05 6.76 6.29
CA ALA A 129 1.25 7.98 6.34
C ALA A 129 2.14 9.24 6.52
N GLU A 130 3.13 9.16 7.41
CA GLU A 130 4.08 10.25 7.68
C GLU A 130 4.92 10.59 6.44
N ALA A 131 5.52 9.58 5.81
CA ALA A 131 6.38 9.78 4.65
C ALA A 131 5.58 10.12 3.38
N ASN A 132 4.35 9.63 3.24
CA ASN A 132 3.43 10.08 2.19
C ASN A 132 3.02 11.55 2.42
N GLY A 133 2.88 11.98 3.67
CA GLY A 133 2.47 13.34 4.02
C GLY A 133 0.94 13.53 4.05
N ASN A 134 0.17 12.44 4.04
CA ASN A 134 -1.28 12.46 4.14
C ASN A 134 -1.78 11.35 5.07
N TRP A 135 -2.53 11.73 6.10
CA TRP A 135 -3.05 10.79 7.10
C TRP A 135 -3.99 9.74 6.52
N HIS A 136 -4.73 10.10 5.46
CA HIS A 136 -5.68 9.22 4.78
C HIS A 136 -5.00 8.23 3.80
N ALA A 137 -3.69 8.32 3.60
CA ALA A 137 -2.96 7.45 2.67
C ALA A 137 -2.89 5.99 3.12
N SER A 138 -3.07 5.71 4.41
CA SER A 138 -3.10 4.34 4.97
C SER A 138 -4.18 4.17 6.04
N THR A 139 -4.69 2.96 6.17
CA THR A 139 -5.46 2.49 7.34
C THR A 139 -4.59 1.58 8.20
N GLY A 140 -5.01 1.28 9.42
CA GLY A 140 -4.26 0.37 10.29
C GLY A 140 -3.05 1.00 10.95
N LYS A 141 -3.20 2.27 11.33
CA LYS A 141 -2.17 3.02 12.04
C LYS A 141 -2.38 2.80 13.54
N PRO A 142 -1.33 2.98 14.38
CA PRO A 142 -1.47 2.83 15.83
C PRO A 142 -2.60 3.71 16.37
N ALA A 143 -3.33 3.22 17.37
CA ALA A 143 -4.44 3.96 17.97
C ALA A 143 -4.02 5.34 18.50
N ASN A 144 -2.79 5.44 19.01
CA ASN A 144 -2.21 6.66 19.54
C ASN A 144 -1.63 7.60 18.46
N TYR A 145 -1.73 7.24 17.17
CA TYR A 145 -1.24 8.09 16.08
C TYR A 145 -2.34 9.02 15.57
N CYS A 146 -2.30 10.26 16.05
CA CYS A 146 -3.23 11.32 15.66
C CYS A 146 -2.50 12.42 14.88
N MET A 147 -3.07 12.87 13.75
CA MET A 147 -2.61 14.09 13.07
C MET A 147 -3.53 15.26 13.39
N LYS A 148 -2.94 16.41 13.74
CA LYS A 148 -3.64 17.69 13.89
C LYS A 148 -3.85 18.30 12.50
N PHE A 149 -5.09 18.45 12.07
CA PHE A 149 -5.40 19.16 10.83
C PHE A 149 -5.41 20.68 11.08
N MET A 150 -4.62 21.45 10.34
CA MET A 150 -4.55 22.91 10.45
C MET A 150 -5.41 23.67 9.43
N LYS A 151 -6.37 23.02 8.75
CA LYS A 151 -7.28 23.73 7.83
C LYS A 151 -8.74 23.42 8.15
N HIS A 152 -9.43 24.47 8.59
CA HIS A 152 -10.88 24.64 8.75
C HIS A 152 -11.67 23.78 9.74
N GLU A 153 -11.16 22.66 10.24
CA GLU A 153 -11.82 21.89 11.31
C GLU A 153 -10.84 21.60 12.44
N LYS A 154 -11.08 22.18 13.63
CA LYS A 154 -10.36 21.79 14.86
C LYS A 154 -10.80 20.38 15.25
N GLY A 155 -10.10 19.37 14.73
CA GLY A 155 -10.31 17.96 15.10
C GLY A 155 -9.00 17.18 15.02
N GLU A 156 -8.71 16.40 16.06
CA GLU A 156 -7.71 15.34 16.00
C GLU A 156 -8.38 14.07 15.47
N LYS A 157 -7.88 13.50 14.37
CA LYS A 157 -8.27 12.14 13.96
C LYS A 157 -7.13 11.18 14.30
N CYS A 158 -7.45 10.22 15.16
CA CYS A 158 -6.54 9.19 15.61
C CYS A 158 -6.72 7.91 14.79
N GLY A 159 -5.66 7.10 14.70
CA GLY A 159 -5.74 5.77 14.10
C GLY A 159 -6.81 4.92 14.79
N ILE A 160 -7.43 4.03 14.03
CA ILE A 160 -8.31 2.99 14.59
C ILE A 160 -7.41 1.77 14.80
N PRO A 161 -7.31 1.23 16.03
CA PRO A 161 -6.55 0.00 16.29
C PRO A 161 -7.06 -1.15 15.41
N HIS A 162 -6.17 -2.07 15.06
CA HIS A 162 -6.51 -3.26 14.29
C HIS A 162 -7.39 -4.26 15.02
#